data_AF-A0A963RYK1-F1
#
_entry.id   AF-A0A963RYK1-F1
#
_cell.length_a   1.000
_cell.length_b   1.000
_cell.length_c   1.000
_cell.angle_alpha   90.00
_cell.angle_beta   90.00
_cell.angle_gamma   90.00
#
_symmetry.space_group_name_H-M   'P 1'
#
loop_
_entity.id
_entity.type
_entity.pdbx_description
1 polymer ?
#
loop_
_entity_poly.entity_id
_entity_poly.type
_entity_poly.pdbx_seq_one_letter_code
_entity_poly.pdbx_strand_id
1 'polypeptide(L)'
;MKPLLERWCGHRLEPSKAYGIRIYRQGNVLHRHVDLVETHVISASILVAQDVDQPWPLVIEQWDGTRQELALNAGEAVLYEGAKLPHFRDSQLQGRCYANIFVHFRPLWWRYTSVRVERLLADLPPRYPSRSLAYGQSVVPAEGPAAFPPGAAKEAERKYLAFETDFGGWNNILMQFEIMVMLAWLTGRTLVLPPATPFYLLGQEARRLEDFLDLAELQSRLPALTAEEFVAETGLEETTAQHEGFHTYMRAHGHCPQWNALEDVLVCPGDALQQRPELAERVLDRRIVAYGGEAEACDLLYFPMDVKHRMFGVAEAFFLHADTKRECAGRALLRDAVRFRKDLLALAERALESPALAGGNFAALHVRRGDFQYEKTQISAREILEHIEALLESGQTVYLATDEPESEFFAPLRERFCVVTFERLLPDVVEKTPDHWRGIVETLICAGAPGRFIGTRLSTFTARIQLLRGHLSHTPGGDCEGIDTALYYTQPPLWAAKTGDDRPYAQPSGKHVDEFGETAETWWQSCRRVPIWGRAYREVWAETED
;
A
#
# COMPACT_ATOMS: atom_id res chain seq x y z
N MET A 1 1.48 25.83 3.58
CA MET A 1 2.96 25.96 3.59
C MET A 1 3.69 24.69 3.11
N LYS A 2 3.36 23.49 3.60
CA LYS A 2 4.00 22.22 3.18
C LYS A 2 4.19 22.03 1.66
N PRO A 3 3.16 22.19 0.80
CA PRO A 3 3.36 21.97 -0.64
C PRO A 3 4.33 22.97 -1.28
N LEU A 4 4.43 24.19 -0.73
CA LEU A 4 5.35 25.20 -1.19
C LEU A 4 6.79 24.83 -0.85
N LEU A 5 7.03 24.34 0.38
CA LEU A 5 8.36 23.85 0.80
C LEU A 5 8.77 22.58 0.06
N GLU A 6 7.84 21.65 -0.16
CA GLU A 6 8.11 20.41 -0.93
C GLU A 6 8.49 20.73 -2.38
N ARG A 7 7.79 21.69 -3.01
CA ARG A 7 8.17 22.19 -4.35
C ARG A 7 9.52 22.89 -4.35
N TRP A 8 9.79 23.70 -3.34
CA TRP A 8 11.03 24.48 -3.25
C TRP A 8 12.27 23.61 -3.00
N CYS A 9 12.19 22.67 -2.04
CA CYS A 9 13.32 21.80 -1.72
C CYS A 9 13.40 20.54 -2.60
N GLY A 10 12.39 20.29 -3.45
CA GLY A 10 12.35 19.13 -4.34
C GLY A 10 12.17 17.78 -3.65
N HIS A 11 11.71 17.77 -2.39
CA HIS A 11 11.53 16.55 -1.61
C HIS A 11 10.16 16.53 -0.95
N ARG A 12 9.62 15.32 -0.75
CA ARG A 12 8.44 15.14 0.10
C ARG A 12 8.86 15.28 1.55
N LEU A 13 8.10 16.09 2.25
CA LEU A 13 8.39 16.50 3.60
C LEU A 13 7.32 15.95 4.53
N GLU A 14 7.68 15.67 5.77
CA GLU A 14 6.72 15.64 6.86
C GLU A 14 6.86 16.88 7.73
N PRO A 15 5.74 17.48 8.19
CA PRO A 15 5.80 18.47 9.24
C PRO A 15 6.43 17.82 10.47
N SER A 16 7.46 18.46 11.00
CA SER A 16 8.21 17.93 12.14
C SER A 16 8.04 18.81 13.37
N LYS A 17 8.08 20.14 13.21
CA LYS A 17 7.79 21.11 14.29
C LYS A 17 7.12 22.36 13.73
N ALA A 18 6.25 22.96 14.53
CA ALA A 18 5.71 24.29 14.28
C ALA A 18 5.73 25.07 15.58
N TYR A 19 6.22 26.30 15.53
CA TYR A 19 6.18 27.22 16.64
C TYR A 19 5.19 28.33 16.30
N GLY A 20 4.27 28.60 17.23
CA GLY A 20 3.32 29.70 17.13
C GLY A 20 4.00 31.06 17.07
N ILE A 21 3.20 32.13 17.10
CA ILE A 21 3.70 33.50 16.91
C ILE A 21 4.75 33.85 17.97
N ARG A 22 5.99 34.05 17.53
CA ARG A 22 7.10 34.55 18.34
C ARG A 22 7.30 36.03 18.05
N ILE A 23 7.19 36.86 19.08
CA ILE A 23 7.32 38.32 18.97
C ILE A 23 8.70 38.75 19.51
N TYR A 24 9.52 39.30 18.62
CA TYR A 24 10.74 40.01 18.99
C TYR A 24 10.40 41.47 19.30
N ARG A 25 11.00 42.02 20.35
CA ARG A 25 10.85 43.40 20.82
C ARG A 25 12.17 44.16 20.65
N GLN A 26 12.10 45.48 20.78
CA GLN A 26 13.25 46.36 20.65
C GLN A 26 14.49 45.84 21.40
N GLY A 27 15.64 45.86 20.73
CA GLY A 27 16.92 45.38 21.27
C GLY A 27 17.14 43.87 21.20
N ASN A 28 16.15 43.06 20.77
CA ASN A 28 16.39 41.63 20.57
C ASN A 28 17.38 41.34 19.44
N VAL A 29 18.13 40.26 19.59
CA VAL A 29 19.15 39.78 18.65
C VAL A 29 18.83 38.34 18.26
N LEU A 30 19.14 37.98 17.01
CA LEU A 30 19.18 36.59 16.56
C LEU A 30 20.62 36.22 16.22
N HIS A 31 21.27 35.47 17.11
CA HIS A 31 22.66 35.04 16.93
C HIS A 31 22.79 34.00 15.81
N ARG A 32 23.99 33.87 15.24
CA ARG A 32 24.33 32.86 14.21
C ARG A 32 24.18 31.45 14.75
N HIS A 33 23.33 30.67 14.09
CA HIS A 33 23.05 29.28 14.41
C HIS A 33 22.59 28.51 13.17
N VAL A 34 22.49 27.20 13.33
CA VAL A 34 21.73 26.30 12.45
C VAL A 34 20.66 25.62 13.30
N ASP A 35 19.61 25.14 12.65
CA ASP A 35 18.52 24.45 13.34
C ASP A 35 18.85 22.97 13.65
N LEU A 36 18.02 22.32 14.46
CA LEU A 36 18.22 20.93 14.86
C LEU A 36 18.08 19.97 13.68
N VAL A 37 19.15 19.25 13.38
CA VAL A 37 19.26 18.32 12.26
C VAL A 37 18.23 17.18 12.28
N GLU A 38 17.71 16.82 13.45
CA GLU A 38 16.70 15.77 13.58
C GLU A 38 15.32 16.20 13.03
N THR A 39 14.98 17.48 13.19
CA THR A 39 13.60 17.97 13.07
C THR A 39 13.45 19.23 12.24
N HIS A 40 14.52 19.95 11.89
CA HIS A 40 14.43 21.27 11.26
C HIS A 40 15.25 21.33 9.97
N VAL A 41 15.17 20.26 9.18
CA VAL A 41 15.98 20.10 7.96
C VAL A 41 15.58 21.13 6.90
N ILE A 42 14.28 21.35 6.72
CA ILE A 42 13.71 22.34 5.80
C ILE A 42 12.76 23.25 6.59
N SER A 43 13.02 24.56 6.58
CA SER A 43 12.37 25.54 7.43
C SER A 43 11.69 26.63 6.61
N ALA A 44 10.57 27.15 7.09
CA ALA A 44 10.04 28.44 6.64
C ALA A 44 9.79 29.37 7.82
N SER A 45 10.20 30.62 7.67
CA SER A 45 9.84 31.72 8.57
C SER A 45 8.85 32.63 7.87
N ILE A 46 7.68 32.80 8.48
CA ILE A 46 6.55 33.57 7.95
C ILE A 46 6.40 34.82 8.80
N LEU A 47 6.55 35.98 8.20
CA LEU A 47 6.36 37.25 8.90
C LEU A 47 4.87 37.58 8.98
N VAL A 48 4.35 37.66 10.20
CA VAL A 48 2.92 37.92 10.43
C VAL A 48 2.65 39.42 10.55
N ALA A 49 3.50 40.13 11.30
CA ALA A 49 3.39 41.57 11.49
C ALA A 49 4.75 42.15 11.89
N GLN A 50 5.00 43.40 11.50
CA GLN A 50 6.18 44.14 11.94
C GLN A 50 5.83 45.60 12.17
N ASP A 51 6.53 46.19 13.14
CA ASP A 51 6.54 47.62 13.42
C ASP A 51 7.98 47.98 13.80
N VAL A 52 8.76 48.30 12.76
CA VAL A 52 10.20 48.49 12.83
C VAL A 52 10.57 49.85 12.26
N ASP A 53 11.53 50.52 12.89
CA ASP A 53 11.99 51.83 12.44
C ASP A 53 12.85 51.72 11.17
N GLN A 54 13.49 50.56 10.99
CA GLN A 54 14.30 50.22 9.82
C GLN A 54 14.19 48.72 9.51
N PRO A 55 14.40 48.29 8.25
CA PRO A 55 14.36 46.89 7.87
C PRO A 55 15.29 46.03 8.74
N TRP A 56 14.76 44.91 9.22
CA TRP A 56 15.52 43.92 9.98
C TRP A 56 15.58 42.64 9.12
N PRO A 57 16.62 42.44 8.30
CA PRO A 57 16.69 41.29 7.39
C PRO A 57 17.16 40.01 8.11
N LEU A 58 16.70 38.85 7.62
CA LEU A 58 17.32 37.56 7.95
C LEU A 58 18.52 37.35 7.04
N VAL A 59 19.67 37.05 7.62
CA VAL A 59 20.90 36.71 6.89
C VAL A 59 21.03 35.20 6.80
N ILE A 60 21.28 34.67 5.60
CA ILE A 60 21.59 33.25 5.36
C ILE A 60 22.95 33.17 4.68
N GLU A 61 23.86 32.39 5.26
CA GLU A 61 25.21 32.19 4.76
C GLU A 61 25.29 30.91 3.92
N GLN A 62 25.73 31.04 2.67
CA GLN A 62 25.88 29.94 1.72
C GLN A 62 27.23 29.22 1.91
N TRP A 63 27.37 28.05 1.28
CA TRP A 63 28.58 27.20 1.40
C TRP A 63 29.86 27.83 0.86
N ASP A 64 29.76 28.77 -0.08
CA ASP A 64 30.88 29.52 -0.62
C ASP A 64 31.24 30.76 0.22
N GLY A 65 30.57 30.94 1.37
CA GLY A 65 30.72 32.08 2.28
C GLY A 65 29.94 33.32 1.86
N THR A 66 29.20 33.28 0.74
CA THR A 66 28.34 34.39 0.33
C THR A 66 27.16 34.55 1.29
N ARG A 67 26.81 35.82 1.59
CA ARG A 67 25.70 36.16 2.49
C ARG A 67 24.54 36.71 1.70
N GLN A 68 23.35 36.21 2.00
CA GLN A 68 22.10 36.72 1.46
C GLN A 68 21.29 37.36 2.58
N GLU A 69 20.93 38.63 2.41
CA GLU A 69 20.09 39.37 3.34
C GLU A 69 18.67 39.49 2.79
N LEU A 70 17.70 39.04 3.58
CA LEU A 70 16.31 38.91 3.18
C LEU A 70 15.43 39.74 4.12
N ALA A 71 15.06 40.94 3.66
CA ALA A 71 14.07 41.79 4.32
C ALA A 71 12.67 41.37 3.86
N LEU A 72 11.82 40.99 4.82
CA LEU A 72 10.46 40.51 4.56
C LEU A 72 9.43 41.57 4.95
N ASN A 73 8.30 41.59 4.24
CA ASN A 73 7.07 42.29 4.60
C ASN A 73 6.05 41.35 5.26
N ALA A 74 5.08 41.91 5.99
CA ALA A 74 4.04 41.12 6.63
C ALA A 74 3.23 40.33 5.57
N GLY A 75 3.03 39.04 5.82
CA GLY A 75 2.44 38.08 4.89
C GLY A 75 3.46 37.31 4.04
N GLU A 76 4.73 37.74 4.01
CA GLU A 76 5.78 37.07 3.25
C GLU A 76 6.48 35.97 4.06
N ALA A 77 7.06 35.01 3.34
CA ALA A 77 7.78 33.90 3.94
C ALA A 77 9.13 33.67 3.24
N VAL A 78 10.13 33.33 4.04
CA VAL A 78 11.42 32.83 3.55
C VAL A 78 11.52 31.34 3.81
N LEU A 79 12.02 30.60 2.82
CA LEU A 79 12.25 29.16 2.87
C LEU A 79 13.76 28.93 2.87
N TYR A 80 14.25 28.05 3.75
CA TYR A 80 15.68 27.80 3.87
C TYR A 80 15.99 26.42 4.44
N GLU A 81 17.20 25.93 4.17
CA GLU A 81 17.70 24.65 4.69
C GLU A 81 18.18 24.85 6.14
N GLY A 82 17.24 24.81 7.10
CA GLY A 82 17.46 25.22 8.50
C GLY A 82 18.60 24.50 9.20
N ALA A 83 18.68 23.17 9.06
CA ALA A 83 19.72 22.36 9.70
C ALA A 83 21.11 22.47 9.06
N LYS A 84 21.21 23.19 7.93
CA LYS A 84 22.36 23.14 7.03
C LYS A 84 23.01 24.51 6.83
N LEU A 85 22.20 25.55 6.64
CA LEU A 85 22.68 26.89 6.34
C LEU A 85 22.64 27.78 7.60
N PRO A 86 23.78 28.34 8.04
CA PRO A 86 23.82 29.27 9.15
C PRO A 86 22.98 30.51 8.87
N HIS A 87 22.17 30.91 9.86
CA HIS A 87 21.29 32.06 9.71
C HIS A 87 21.18 32.90 11.00
N PHE A 88 21.04 34.22 10.83
CA PHE A 88 21.11 35.22 11.91
C PHE A 88 20.57 36.59 11.49
N ARG A 89 20.61 37.55 12.41
CA ARG A 89 20.38 38.97 12.13
C ARG A 89 21.55 39.79 12.69
N ASP A 90 22.24 40.51 11.81
CA ASP A 90 23.50 41.21 12.13
C ASP A 90 23.32 42.45 13.03
N SER A 91 22.09 42.95 13.18
CA SER A 91 21.78 44.09 14.04
C SER A 91 20.74 43.73 15.10
N GLN A 92 20.67 44.53 16.17
CA GLN A 92 19.56 44.44 17.11
C GLN A 92 18.29 45.02 16.49
N LEU A 93 17.13 44.50 16.86
CA LEU A 93 15.85 45.03 16.38
C LEU A 93 15.66 46.48 16.84
N GLN A 94 15.44 47.39 15.89
CA GLN A 94 15.07 48.78 16.14
C GLN A 94 13.60 49.00 15.74
N GLY A 95 12.78 49.40 16.71
CA GLY A 95 11.32 49.52 16.61
C GLY A 95 10.58 48.63 17.60
N ARG A 96 9.24 48.65 17.55
CA ARG A 96 8.39 48.09 18.62
C ARG A 96 8.25 46.57 18.58
N CYS A 97 8.05 45.98 17.40
CA CYS A 97 7.88 44.53 17.30
C CYS A 97 8.18 43.93 15.91
N TYR A 98 8.54 42.65 15.91
CA TYR A 98 8.67 41.83 14.69
C TYR A 98 8.20 40.41 15.02
N ALA A 99 7.11 39.96 14.40
CA ALA A 99 6.38 38.76 14.81
C ALA A 99 6.35 37.68 13.73
N ASN A 100 6.97 36.53 14.01
CA ASN A 100 7.11 35.41 13.07
C ASN A 100 6.40 34.14 13.53
N ILE A 101 5.93 33.36 12.56
CA ILE A 101 5.63 31.93 12.73
C ILE A 101 6.76 31.14 12.08
N PHE A 102 7.17 30.04 12.72
CA PHE A 102 8.19 29.15 12.18
C PHE A 102 7.60 27.77 11.99
N VAL A 103 7.76 27.23 10.78
CA VAL A 103 7.34 25.88 10.47
C VAL A 103 8.51 25.12 9.91
N HIS A 104 8.68 23.91 10.43
CA HIS A 104 9.82 23.06 10.17
C HIS A 104 9.33 21.72 9.69
N PHE A 105 10.13 21.21 8.78
CA PHE A 105 9.87 20.00 8.06
C PHE A 105 11.15 19.21 7.99
N ARG A 106 10.99 17.89 7.89
CA ARG A 106 12.09 17.03 7.48
C ARG A 106 11.65 16.20 6.28
N PRO A 107 12.57 15.84 5.39
CA PRO A 107 12.26 14.89 4.35
C PRO A 107 11.74 13.57 4.94
N LEU A 108 10.77 12.95 4.28
CA LEU A 108 10.21 11.67 4.75
C LEU A 108 11.27 10.55 4.83
N TRP A 109 12.34 10.67 4.03
CA TRP A 109 13.50 9.77 4.05
C TRP A 109 14.53 10.10 5.14
N TRP A 110 14.36 11.22 5.85
CA TRP A 110 15.31 11.67 6.85
C TRP A 110 15.25 10.80 8.11
N ARG A 111 16.17 9.83 8.20
CA ARG A 111 16.33 8.97 9.39
C ARG A 111 17.60 9.38 10.14
N TYR A 112 17.42 10.11 11.25
CA TYR A 112 18.53 10.43 12.13
C TYR A 112 18.77 9.27 13.10
N THR A 113 19.71 8.41 12.74
CA THR A 113 20.37 7.47 13.67
C THR A 113 21.74 8.05 14.00
N SER A 114 22.11 8.14 15.28
CA SER A 114 23.32 8.80 15.80
C SER A 114 24.65 8.13 15.41
N VAL A 115 24.72 7.38 14.30
CA VAL A 115 25.92 6.65 13.91
C VAL A 115 26.25 6.88 12.43
N ARG A 116 27.37 7.59 12.24
CA ARG A 116 28.26 7.68 11.05
C ARG A 116 27.84 8.62 9.91
N VAL A 117 27.89 9.92 10.21
CA VAL A 117 27.92 10.99 9.20
C VAL A 117 29.29 11.10 8.52
N GLU A 118 30.40 10.72 9.17
CA GLU A 118 31.74 10.95 8.60
C GLU A 118 32.09 10.06 7.41
N ARG A 119 31.43 8.89 7.24
CA ARG A 119 31.75 7.94 6.16
C ARG A 119 31.01 8.23 4.86
N LEU A 120 29.82 8.84 4.93
CA LEU A 120 29.01 9.23 3.77
C LEU A 120 29.54 10.49 3.07
N LEU A 121 30.25 11.35 3.79
CA LEU A 121 30.81 12.59 3.25
C LEU A 121 32.14 12.39 2.49
N ALA A 122 32.80 11.24 2.68
CA ALA A 122 34.10 10.95 2.06
C ALA A 122 34.00 10.34 0.64
N ASP A 123 32.87 9.71 0.30
CA ASP A 123 32.71 8.92 -0.94
C ASP A 123 31.94 9.66 -2.05
N LEU A 124 31.63 10.95 -1.90
CA LEU A 124 31.02 11.78 -2.94
C LEU A 124 32.10 12.47 -3.78
N PRO A 125 32.38 12.05 -5.04
CA PRO A 125 33.25 12.81 -5.92
C PRO A 125 32.58 14.13 -6.35
N PRO A 126 33.35 15.24 -6.51
CA PRO A 126 32.80 16.50 -6.96
C PRO A 126 32.67 16.47 -8.48
N ARG A 127 31.44 16.64 -9.00
CA ARG A 127 31.11 17.47 -10.18
C ARG A 127 29.67 17.24 -10.63
N TYR A 128 28.82 18.22 -10.31
CA TYR A 128 27.82 18.70 -11.25
C TYR A 128 28.43 19.86 -12.04
N PRO A 129 28.29 19.93 -13.37
CA PRO A 129 28.21 21.20 -14.03
C PRO A 129 26.75 21.68 -13.93
N SER A 130 26.61 22.81 -13.25
CA SER A 130 25.46 23.68 -13.32
C SER A 130 25.04 23.95 -14.76
N ARG A 131 23.75 23.77 -15.04
CA ARG A 131 23.05 24.61 -16.02
C ARG A 131 21.80 25.17 -15.40
N SER A 132 21.95 26.43 -14.99
CA SER A 132 20.88 27.42 -14.97
C SER A 132 20.07 27.33 -16.26
N LEU A 133 18.75 27.29 -16.16
CA LEU A 133 17.86 27.86 -17.17
C LEU A 133 16.62 28.42 -16.46
N ALA A 134 16.39 29.69 -16.77
CA ALA A 134 15.42 30.59 -16.16
C ALA A 134 13.97 30.27 -16.56
N TYR A 135 13.06 30.74 -15.72
CA TYR A 135 11.62 30.84 -15.99
C TYR A 135 11.33 31.61 -17.29
N GLY A 136 10.42 31.07 -18.11
CA GLY A 136 9.83 31.73 -19.27
C GLY A 136 8.46 31.12 -19.55
N GLN A 137 7.42 31.95 -19.47
CA GLN A 137 6.02 31.60 -19.68
C GLN A 137 5.77 30.93 -21.04
N SER A 138 5.00 29.83 -21.05
CA SER A 138 4.05 29.56 -22.14
C SER A 138 2.90 28.70 -21.62
N VAL A 139 1.70 29.24 -21.78
CA VAL A 139 0.42 28.56 -21.62
C VAL A 139 0.29 27.57 -22.78
N VAL A 140 -0.07 26.31 -22.50
CA VAL A 140 -0.52 25.33 -23.49
C VAL A 140 -1.79 24.68 -22.92
N PRO A 141 -2.89 24.57 -23.68
CA PRO A 141 -4.18 24.17 -23.14
C PRO A 141 -4.22 22.68 -22.79
N ALA A 142 -5.08 22.35 -21.83
CA ALA A 142 -5.39 21.00 -21.43
C ALA A 142 -6.05 20.23 -22.58
N GLU A 143 -5.36 19.24 -23.13
CA GLU A 143 -6.00 18.08 -23.72
C GLU A 143 -5.93 16.95 -22.69
N GLY A 144 -7.08 16.66 -22.06
CA GLY A 144 -7.23 15.49 -21.20
C GLY A 144 -7.13 14.19 -22.02
N PRO A 145 -6.81 13.05 -21.40
CA PRO A 145 -6.90 11.76 -22.08
C PRO A 145 -8.37 11.51 -22.48
N ALA A 146 -8.57 11.19 -23.74
CA ALA A 146 -9.87 10.87 -24.31
C ALA A 146 -10.57 9.75 -23.50
N ALA A 147 -11.86 9.97 -23.24
CA ALA A 147 -12.77 8.93 -22.76
C ALA A 147 -12.78 7.74 -23.73
N PHE A 148 -12.92 6.53 -23.19
CA PHE A 148 -13.20 5.32 -23.95
C PHE A 148 -14.45 5.52 -24.83
N PRO A 149 -14.38 5.36 -26.16
CA PRO A 149 -15.57 5.13 -26.96
C PRO A 149 -15.94 3.64 -26.87
N PRO A 150 -17.21 3.29 -26.61
CA PRO A 150 -17.70 1.97 -26.97
C PRO A 150 -17.92 1.98 -28.48
N GLY A 151 -17.02 1.36 -29.24
CA GLY A 151 -17.18 1.30 -30.69
C GLY A 151 -15.98 0.77 -31.45
N ALA A 152 -16.07 -0.50 -31.85
CA ALA A 152 -15.46 -1.10 -33.04
C ALA A 152 -14.14 -0.48 -33.54
N ALA A 153 -13.01 -0.92 -32.98
CA ALA A 153 -11.74 -0.81 -33.67
C ALA A 153 -11.68 -1.88 -34.78
N LYS A 154 -11.40 -1.46 -36.02
CA LYS A 154 -10.95 -2.35 -37.10
C LYS A 154 -9.79 -3.21 -36.60
N GLU A 155 -9.83 -4.51 -36.90
CA GLU A 155 -8.90 -5.57 -36.47
C GLU A 155 -7.42 -5.14 -36.49
N ALA A 156 -6.94 -4.60 -35.37
CA ALA A 156 -5.55 -4.76 -34.99
C ALA A 156 -5.42 -6.18 -34.44
N GLU A 157 -4.44 -6.93 -34.93
CA GLU A 157 -4.15 -8.30 -34.50
C GLU A 157 -3.99 -8.33 -32.97
N ARG A 158 -4.89 -9.04 -32.28
CA ARG A 158 -4.95 -9.03 -30.81
C ARG A 158 -3.70 -9.72 -30.25
N LYS A 159 -3.09 -9.10 -29.25
CA LYS A 159 -1.98 -9.68 -28.48
C LYS A 159 -2.49 -10.26 -27.16
N TYR A 160 -1.94 -11.40 -26.77
CA TYR A 160 -2.39 -12.18 -25.62
C TYR A 160 -1.30 -12.31 -24.55
N LEU A 161 -1.72 -12.47 -23.30
CA LEU A 161 -0.90 -12.86 -22.16
C LEU A 161 -1.56 -14.06 -21.48
N ALA A 162 -0.87 -15.19 -21.44
CA ALA A 162 -1.29 -16.41 -20.76
C ALA A 162 -0.28 -16.80 -19.68
N PHE A 163 -0.69 -17.63 -18.73
CA PHE A 163 0.17 -18.09 -17.64
C PHE A 163 -0.26 -19.46 -17.12
N GLU A 164 0.61 -20.07 -16.34
CA GLU A 164 0.34 -21.28 -15.55
C GLU A 164 0.31 -20.91 -14.06
N THR A 165 -0.64 -21.46 -13.31
CA THR A 165 -0.86 -21.10 -11.90
C THR A 165 0.29 -21.55 -11.01
N ASP A 166 0.66 -20.74 -10.02
CA ASP A 166 1.66 -21.03 -8.99
C ASP A 166 1.41 -22.40 -8.31
N PHE A 167 2.46 -23.16 -8.03
CA PHE A 167 2.35 -24.47 -7.33
C PHE A 167 1.96 -24.34 -5.85
N GLY A 168 1.98 -23.14 -5.29
CA GLY A 168 1.64 -22.89 -3.90
C GLY A 168 0.13 -22.88 -3.63
N GLY A 169 -0.23 -22.52 -2.41
CA GLY A 169 -1.64 -22.41 -2.02
C GLY A 169 -2.35 -21.24 -2.69
N TRP A 170 -3.68 -21.20 -2.55
CA TRP A 170 -4.57 -20.20 -3.13
C TRP A 170 -4.07 -18.74 -3.07
N ASN A 171 -3.54 -18.29 -1.91
CA ASN A 171 -3.06 -16.92 -1.76
C ASN A 171 -1.82 -16.61 -2.62
N ASN A 172 -0.97 -17.60 -2.91
CA ASN A 172 0.17 -17.44 -3.81
C ASN A 172 -0.31 -17.33 -5.26
N ILE A 173 -1.29 -18.15 -5.64
CA ILE A 173 -1.94 -18.09 -6.96
C ILE A 173 -2.57 -16.71 -7.17
N LEU A 174 -3.27 -16.16 -6.18
CA LEU A 174 -3.83 -14.80 -6.28
C LEU A 174 -2.77 -13.70 -6.41
N MET A 175 -1.66 -13.79 -5.69
CA MET A 175 -0.54 -12.85 -5.82
C MET A 175 0.04 -12.87 -7.24
N GLN A 176 0.26 -14.05 -7.81
CA GLN A 176 0.66 -14.20 -9.20
C GLN A 176 -0.38 -13.61 -10.15
N PHE A 177 -1.66 -13.91 -9.92
CA PHE A 177 -2.76 -13.46 -10.75
C PHE A 177 -2.84 -11.93 -10.82
N GLU A 178 -2.65 -11.22 -9.70
CA GLU A 178 -2.59 -9.76 -9.68
C GLU A 178 -1.43 -9.21 -10.51
N ILE A 179 -0.26 -9.86 -10.47
CA ILE A 179 0.85 -9.50 -11.36
C ILE A 179 0.46 -9.69 -12.83
N MET A 180 -0.24 -10.78 -13.17
CA MET A 180 -0.69 -11.05 -14.55
C MET A 180 -1.72 -10.02 -15.04
N VAL A 181 -2.70 -9.66 -14.20
CA VAL A 181 -3.69 -8.61 -14.49
C VAL A 181 -3.00 -7.27 -14.76
N MET A 182 -2.02 -6.91 -13.91
CA MET A 182 -1.28 -5.67 -14.08
C MET A 182 -0.36 -5.69 -15.31
N LEU A 183 0.29 -6.81 -15.62
CA LEU A 183 1.06 -6.97 -16.86
C LEU A 183 0.18 -6.86 -18.10
N ALA A 184 -0.96 -7.53 -18.13
CA ALA A 184 -1.90 -7.47 -19.26
C ALA A 184 -2.36 -6.02 -19.50
N TRP A 185 -2.72 -5.30 -18.43
CA TRP A 185 -3.06 -3.88 -18.50
C TRP A 185 -1.90 -3.01 -18.98
N LEU A 186 -0.70 -3.19 -18.43
CA LEU A 186 0.47 -2.38 -18.77
C LEU A 186 0.92 -2.57 -20.22
N THR A 187 0.74 -3.78 -20.76
CA THR A 187 1.16 -4.15 -22.12
C THR A 187 0.04 -4.06 -23.15
N GLY A 188 -1.20 -3.75 -22.73
CA GLY A 188 -2.36 -3.67 -23.61
C GLY A 188 -2.79 -5.03 -24.19
N ARG A 189 -2.47 -6.14 -23.50
CA ARG A 189 -2.76 -7.50 -23.94
C ARG A 189 -4.06 -8.01 -23.36
N THR A 190 -4.70 -8.92 -24.09
CA THR A 190 -5.84 -9.70 -23.59
C THR A 190 -5.32 -10.80 -22.66
N LEU A 191 -5.80 -10.80 -21.42
CA LEU A 191 -5.43 -11.81 -20.42
C LEU A 191 -6.16 -13.12 -20.72
N VAL A 192 -5.43 -14.24 -20.82
CA VAL A 192 -6.02 -15.56 -21.00
C VAL A 192 -5.88 -16.35 -19.70
N LEU A 193 -7.01 -16.69 -19.09
CA LEU A 193 -7.06 -17.46 -17.85
C LEU A 193 -6.70 -18.94 -18.11
N PRO A 194 -5.89 -19.57 -17.25
CA PRO A 194 -5.54 -20.97 -17.39
C PRO A 194 -6.76 -21.88 -17.18
N PRO A 195 -6.79 -23.06 -17.83
CA PRO A 195 -7.83 -24.05 -17.62
C PRO A 195 -7.77 -24.66 -16.23
N ALA A 196 -8.82 -25.40 -15.87
CA ALA A 196 -8.96 -26.01 -14.55
C ALA A 196 -7.76 -26.92 -14.19
N THR A 197 -7.25 -26.77 -12.96
CA THR A 197 -6.21 -27.62 -12.40
C THR A 197 -6.39 -27.78 -10.88
N PRO A 198 -5.93 -28.86 -10.24
CA PRO A 198 -5.99 -28.97 -8.78
C PRO A 198 -5.14 -27.88 -8.11
N PHE A 199 -5.72 -27.17 -7.15
CA PHE A 199 -4.99 -26.18 -6.35
C PHE A 199 -4.50 -26.77 -5.03
N TYR A 200 -3.23 -26.51 -4.70
CA TYR A 200 -2.64 -26.97 -3.44
C TYR A 200 -3.48 -26.53 -2.24
N LEU A 201 -3.72 -27.46 -1.31
CA LEU A 201 -4.58 -27.34 -0.12
C LEU A 201 -6.10 -27.18 -0.39
N LEU A 202 -6.56 -27.24 -1.64
CA LEU A 202 -7.99 -27.17 -1.98
C LEU A 202 -8.55 -28.50 -2.53
N GLY A 203 -7.86 -29.61 -2.27
CA GLY A 203 -8.26 -30.96 -2.69
C GLY A 203 -7.69 -31.36 -4.06
N GLN A 204 -8.16 -32.51 -4.57
CA GLN A 204 -7.69 -33.10 -5.84
C GLN A 204 -8.57 -32.73 -7.05
N GLU A 205 -9.74 -32.14 -6.81
CA GLU A 205 -10.62 -31.71 -7.89
C GLU A 205 -10.01 -30.52 -8.63
N ALA A 206 -10.07 -30.56 -9.96
CA ALA A 206 -9.58 -29.47 -10.79
C ALA A 206 -10.50 -28.24 -10.63
N ARG A 207 -9.90 -27.07 -10.40
CA ARG A 207 -10.57 -25.80 -10.15
C ARG A 207 -10.05 -24.70 -11.07
N ARG A 208 -10.89 -23.71 -11.30
CA ARG A 208 -10.58 -22.52 -12.10
C ARG A 208 -10.45 -21.29 -11.20
N LEU A 209 -9.85 -20.21 -11.72
CA LEU A 209 -9.79 -18.94 -10.98
C LEU A 209 -11.18 -18.33 -10.81
N GLU A 210 -11.99 -18.40 -11.85
CA GLU A 210 -13.38 -17.94 -11.90
C GLU A 210 -14.34 -18.78 -11.04
N ASP A 211 -13.89 -19.92 -10.50
CA ASP A 211 -14.66 -20.63 -9.46
C ASP A 211 -14.71 -19.82 -8.15
N PHE A 212 -13.79 -18.87 -7.95
CA PHE A 212 -13.66 -18.07 -6.74
C PHE A 212 -13.70 -16.56 -7.00
N LEU A 213 -13.33 -16.11 -8.20
CA LEU A 213 -13.29 -14.71 -8.61
C LEU A 213 -14.47 -14.33 -9.50
N ASP A 214 -14.91 -13.08 -9.42
CA ASP A 214 -15.97 -12.53 -10.27
C ASP A 214 -15.40 -12.22 -11.67
N LEU A 215 -15.51 -13.21 -12.57
CA LEU A 215 -15.02 -13.10 -13.94
C LEU A 215 -15.67 -11.95 -14.72
N ALA A 216 -16.95 -11.68 -14.47
CA ALA A 216 -17.66 -10.61 -15.16
C ALA A 216 -17.12 -9.23 -14.74
N GLU A 217 -16.82 -9.05 -13.46
CA GLU A 217 -16.18 -7.81 -12.99
C GLU A 217 -14.79 -7.63 -13.60
N LEU A 218 -13.98 -8.70 -13.69
CA LEU A 218 -12.68 -8.67 -14.36
C LEU A 218 -12.81 -8.27 -15.83
N GLN A 219 -13.65 -8.98 -16.60
CA GLN A 219 -13.86 -8.76 -18.03
C GLN A 219 -14.44 -7.36 -18.33
N SER A 220 -15.18 -6.77 -17.39
CA SER A 220 -15.70 -5.41 -17.55
C SER A 220 -14.63 -4.31 -17.48
N ARG A 221 -13.44 -4.62 -16.92
CA ARG A 221 -12.36 -3.66 -16.65
C ARG A 221 -11.08 -3.95 -17.42
N LEU A 222 -10.87 -5.20 -17.83
CA LEU A 222 -9.71 -5.66 -18.57
C LEU A 222 -10.15 -6.65 -19.65
N PRO A 223 -9.63 -6.57 -20.89
CA PRO A 223 -9.83 -7.62 -21.88
C PRO A 223 -9.30 -8.95 -21.34
N ALA A 224 -10.19 -9.89 -21.08
CA ALA A 224 -9.86 -11.19 -20.51
C ALA A 224 -10.72 -12.28 -21.14
N LEU A 225 -10.13 -13.45 -21.37
CA LEU A 225 -10.75 -14.63 -21.93
C LEU A 225 -10.48 -15.84 -21.04
N THR A 226 -11.43 -16.76 -20.92
CA THR A 226 -11.13 -18.12 -20.48
C THR A 226 -10.33 -18.87 -21.54
N ALA A 227 -9.75 -20.02 -21.19
CA ALA A 227 -9.08 -20.89 -22.15
C ALA A 227 -10.04 -21.32 -23.28
N GLU A 228 -11.31 -21.60 -22.97
CA GLU A 228 -12.32 -21.94 -23.97
C GLU A 228 -12.66 -20.75 -24.88
N GLU A 229 -12.83 -19.55 -24.32
CA GLU A 229 -13.09 -18.34 -25.11
C GLU A 229 -11.93 -18.00 -26.03
N PHE A 230 -10.69 -18.17 -25.56
CA PHE A 230 -9.49 -18.00 -26.37
C PHE A 230 -9.43 -18.99 -27.54
N VAL A 231 -9.70 -20.27 -27.30
CA VAL A 231 -9.72 -21.30 -28.35
C VAL A 231 -10.82 -21.04 -29.38
N ALA A 232 -12.01 -20.64 -28.92
CA ALA A 232 -13.12 -20.28 -29.79
C ALA A 232 -12.79 -19.05 -30.65
N GLU A 233 -12.14 -18.04 -30.07
CA GLU A 233 -11.75 -16.81 -30.77
C GLU A 233 -10.64 -17.04 -31.81
N THR A 234 -9.68 -17.92 -31.50
CA THR A 234 -8.51 -18.18 -32.35
C THR A 234 -8.71 -19.30 -33.37
N GLY A 235 -9.82 -20.04 -33.27
CA GLY A 235 -10.12 -21.17 -34.16
C GLY A 235 -9.20 -22.39 -33.93
N LEU A 236 -8.62 -22.50 -32.74
CA LEU A 236 -7.81 -23.65 -32.34
C LEU A 236 -8.70 -24.89 -32.09
N GLU A 237 -8.09 -26.07 -32.07
CA GLU A 237 -8.81 -27.30 -31.71
C GLU A 237 -9.34 -27.20 -30.27
N GLU A 238 -10.57 -27.67 -30.02
CA GLU A 238 -11.21 -27.64 -28.70
C GLU A 238 -10.37 -28.32 -27.60
N THR A 239 -9.58 -29.32 -27.97
CA THR A 239 -8.62 -30.01 -27.08
C THR A 239 -7.57 -29.07 -26.49
N THR A 240 -7.29 -27.95 -27.16
CA THR A 240 -6.36 -26.91 -26.69
C THR A 240 -6.89 -26.19 -25.45
N ALA A 241 -8.19 -26.19 -25.19
CA ALA A 241 -8.74 -25.59 -23.98
C ALA A 241 -8.55 -26.49 -22.73
N GLN A 242 -8.11 -27.74 -22.92
CA GLN A 242 -7.82 -28.66 -21.82
C GLN A 242 -6.41 -28.39 -21.24
N HIS A 243 -6.20 -28.72 -19.96
CA HIS A 243 -4.97 -28.40 -19.22
C HIS A 243 -3.66 -28.72 -19.98
N GLU A 244 -3.45 -29.97 -20.38
CA GLU A 244 -2.22 -30.36 -21.09
C GLU A 244 -2.11 -29.71 -22.48
N GLY A 245 -3.22 -29.66 -23.23
CA GLY A 245 -3.28 -29.06 -24.55
C GLY A 245 -2.94 -27.57 -24.52
N PHE A 246 -3.55 -26.84 -23.58
CA PHE A 246 -3.35 -25.41 -23.37
C PHE A 246 -1.89 -25.09 -23.09
N HIS A 247 -1.30 -25.71 -22.06
CA HIS A 247 0.08 -25.39 -21.69
C HIS A 247 1.10 -25.89 -22.72
N THR A 248 0.80 -26.96 -23.46
CA THR A 248 1.64 -27.39 -24.60
C THR A 248 1.62 -26.36 -25.72
N TYR A 249 0.44 -25.87 -26.10
CA TYR A 249 0.29 -24.83 -27.10
C TYR A 249 0.99 -23.54 -26.69
N MET A 250 0.76 -23.08 -25.45
CA MET A 250 1.34 -21.83 -24.95
C MET A 250 2.86 -21.88 -24.86
N ARG A 251 3.45 -23.03 -24.51
CA ARG A 251 4.92 -23.20 -24.52
C ARG A 251 5.50 -23.22 -25.93
N ALA A 252 4.76 -23.74 -26.91
CA ALA A 252 5.22 -23.82 -28.30
C ALA A 252 5.14 -22.47 -29.04
N HIS A 253 4.19 -21.60 -28.67
CA HIS A 253 3.91 -20.36 -29.41
C HIS A 253 4.17 -19.07 -28.59
N GLY A 254 4.26 -19.17 -27.27
CA GLY A 254 4.43 -18.03 -26.39
C GLY A 254 5.89 -17.69 -26.11
N HIS A 255 6.19 -16.40 -26.02
CA HIS A 255 7.47 -15.91 -25.52
C HIS A 255 7.43 -15.76 -23.99
N CYS A 256 8.42 -16.34 -23.30
CA CYS A 256 8.62 -16.17 -21.86
C CYS A 256 9.80 -15.22 -21.60
N PRO A 257 9.59 -14.03 -21.01
CA PRO A 257 10.65 -13.05 -20.73
C PRO A 257 11.71 -13.48 -19.71
N GLN A 258 11.58 -14.68 -19.12
CA GLN A 258 12.45 -15.22 -18.07
C GLN A 258 12.51 -14.32 -16.81
N TRP A 259 11.37 -13.73 -16.45
CA TRP A 259 11.24 -12.92 -15.24
C TRP A 259 10.83 -13.76 -14.04
N ASN A 260 11.22 -13.30 -12.85
CA ASN A 260 10.88 -13.88 -11.57
C ASN A 260 10.56 -12.76 -10.57
N ALA A 261 9.33 -12.69 -10.06
CA ALA A 261 8.90 -11.52 -9.27
C ALA A 261 9.57 -11.40 -7.88
N LEU A 262 10.24 -12.45 -7.41
CA LEU A 262 11.07 -12.40 -6.19
C LEU A 262 12.46 -11.85 -6.46
N GLU A 263 13.02 -12.16 -7.63
CA GLU A 263 14.40 -11.82 -7.99
C GLU A 263 14.49 -10.56 -8.84
N ASP A 264 13.39 -10.17 -9.48
CA ASP A 264 13.31 -9.09 -10.44
C ASP A 264 12.37 -7.96 -9.98
N VAL A 265 12.59 -6.78 -10.56
CA VAL A 265 11.68 -5.65 -10.47
C VAL A 265 11.50 -5.01 -11.84
N LEU A 266 10.26 -4.86 -12.27
CA LEU A 266 9.91 -4.31 -13.56
C LEU A 266 9.75 -2.79 -13.47
N VAL A 267 10.58 -2.07 -14.22
CA VAL A 267 10.54 -0.61 -14.29
C VAL A 267 9.71 -0.15 -15.51
N CYS A 268 8.77 0.77 -15.27
CA CYS A 268 7.84 1.28 -16.28
C CYS A 268 7.78 2.81 -16.28
N PRO A 269 8.25 3.49 -17.34
CA PRO A 269 9.06 3.00 -18.46
C PRO A 269 10.48 2.53 -18.05
N GLY A 270 11.28 2.03 -18.99
CA GLY A 270 12.63 1.50 -18.72
C GLY A 270 13.59 2.50 -18.06
N ASP A 271 13.33 3.80 -18.18
CA ASP A 271 14.05 4.90 -17.55
C ASP A 271 13.37 5.40 -16.26
N ALA A 272 12.41 4.66 -15.68
CA ALA A 272 11.67 5.10 -14.50
C ALA A 272 12.55 5.41 -13.29
N LEU A 273 13.66 4.69 -13.11
CA LEU A 273 14.61 4.96 -12.04
C LEU A 273 15.42 6.25 -12.29
N GLN A 274 15.55 6.69 -13.54
CA GLN A 274 16.15 7.99 -13.87
C GLN A 274 15.16 9.13 -13.59
N GLN A 275 13.88 8.92 -13.93
CA GLN A 275 12.81 9.88 -13.70
C GLN A 275 12.46 10.03 -12.21
N ARG A 276 12.50 8.92 -11.46
CA ARG A 276 12.20 8.83 -10.03
C ARG A 276 13.30 8.07 -9.28
N PRO A 277 14.46 8.70 -8.99
CA PRO A 277 15.59 8.06 -8.31
C PRO A 277 15.25 7.47 -6.94
N GLU A 278 14.23 8.00 -6.25
CA GLU A 278 13.76 7.46 -4.97
C GLU A 278 13.18 6.05 -5.07
N LEU A 279 12.82 5.59 -6.27
CA LEU A 279 12.40 4.21 -6.51
C LEU A 279 13.53 3.19 -6.35
N ALA A 280 14.80 3.63 -6.38
CA ALA A 280 15.96 2.75 -6.22
C ALA A 280 15.93 2.00 -4.88
N GLU A 281 15.41 2.62 -3.81
CA GLU A 281 15.26 1.95 -2.50
C GLU A 281 14.28 0.77 -2.53
N ARG A 282 13.34 0.76 -3.48
CA ARG A 282 12.38 -0.33 -3.67
C ARG A 282 12.94 -1.46 -4.54
N VAL A 283 14.05 -1.25 -5.24
CA VAL A 283 14.73 -2.30 -6.03
C VAL A 283 15.32 -3.35 -5.09
N LEU A 284 15.93 -2.92 -3.99
CA LEU A 284 16.67 -3.78 -3.05
C LEU A 284 17.75 -4.58 -3.81
N ASP A 285 17.94 -5.86 -3.47
CA ASP A 285 18.93 -6.75 -4.11
C ASP A 285 18.41 -7.41 -5.40
N ARG A 286 17.31 -6.89 -5.97
CA ARG A 286 16.65 -7.49 -7.15
C ARG A 286 17.20 -6.93 -8.46
N ARG A 287 17.16 -7.75 -9.51
CA ARG A 287 17.56 -7.37 -10.86
C ARG A 287 16.48 -6.48 -11.49
N ILE A 288 16.92 -5.40 -12.13
CA ILE A 288 16.02 -4.48 -12.84
C ILE A 288 15.72 -5.06 -14.23
N VAL A 289 14.43 -5.22 -14.54
CA VAL A 289 13.94 -5.64 -15.85
C VAL A 289 12.99 -4.59 -16.42
N ALA A 290 12.84 -4.54 -17.74
CA ALA A 290 11.94 -3.62 -18.41
C ALA A 290 11.14 -4.35 -19.48
N TYR A 291 9.92 -3.87 -19.74
CA TYR A 291 9.15 -4.34 -20.88
C TYR A 291 9.70 -3.72 -22.17
N GLY A 292 9.97 -4.55 -23.17
CA GLY A 292 10.51 -4.15 -24.48
C GLY A 292 11.03 -5.35 -25.28
N GLY A 293 11.60 -5.10 -26.45
CA GLY A 293 12.27 -6.12 -27.26
C GLY A 293 11.32 -7.25 -27.71
N GLU A 294 11.74 -8.51 -27.56
CA GLU A 294 10.93 -9.68 -27.96
C GLU A 294 9.60 -9.78 -27.19
N ALA A 295 9.57 -9.38 -25.92
CA ALA A 295 8.35 -9.38 -25.10
C ALA A 295 7.32 -8.35 -25.60
N GLU A 296 7.77 -7.26 -26.22
CA GLU A 296 6.91 -6.28 -26.88
C GLU A 296 6.50 -6.74 -28.27
N ALA A 297 7.45 -7.32 -29.03
CA ALA A 297 7.24 -7.75 -30.40
C ALA A 297 6.27 -8.95 -30.51
N CYS A 298 6.35 -9.93 -29.61
CA CYS A 298 5.59 -11.18 -29.70
C CYS A 298 4.08 -10.98 -29.65
N ASP A 299 3.33 -11.92 -30.22
CA ASP A 299 1.86 -11.89 -30.18
C ASP A 299 1.31 -12.55 -28.91
N LEU A 300 2.04 -13.51 -28.35
CA LEU A 300 1.70 -14.22 -27.13
C LEU A 300 2.84 -14.13 -26.11
N LEU A 301 2.55 -13.52 -24.97
CA LEU A 301 3.36 -13.70 -23.76
C LEU A 301 2.85 -14.92 -23.01
N TYR A 302 3.77 -15.77 -22.59
CA TYR A 302 3.45 -16.91 -21.75
C TYR A 302 4.39 -17.01 -20.56
N PHE A 303 3.79 -17.08 -19.37
CA PHE A 303 4.50 -17.27 -18.11
C PHE A 303 4.31 -18.72 -17.63
N PRO A 304 5.21 -19.65 -18.01
CA PRO A 304 5.19 -21.00 -17.46
C PRO A 304 5.48 -20.95 -15.96
N MET A 305 4.96 -21.92 -15.23
CA MET A 305 5.26 -22.05 -13.83
C MET A 305 6.46 -22.99 -13.66
N ASP A 306 7.59 -22.42 -13.23
CA ASP A 306 8.70 -23.16 -12.64
C ASP A 306 9.43 -22.29 -11.59
N VAL A 307 10.35 -22.88 -10.82
CA VAL A 307 11.07 -22.19 -9.74
C VAL A 307 11.87 -20.99 -10.23
N LYS A 308 12.39 -21.03 -11.47
CA LYS A 308 13.20 -19.96 -12.05
C LYS A 308 12.34 -18.80 -12.57
N HIS A 309 11.10 -19.06 -12.96
CA HIS A 309 10.18 -18.07 -13.57
C HIS A 309 8.97 -17.76 -12.71
N ARG A 310 9.10 -17.92 -11.39
CA ARG A 310 7.99 -17.81 -10.46
C ARG A 310 7.57 -16.35 -10.29
N MET A 311 6.44 -15.99 -10.89
CA MET A 311 5.85 -14.64 -10.77
C MET A 311 5.07 -14.49 -9.47
N PHE A 312 5.76 -14.63 -8.34
CA PHE A 312 5.17 -14.62 -6.99
C PHE A 312 5.58 -13.39 -6.18
N GLY A 313 4.61 -12.71 -5.58
CA GLY A 313 4.82 -11.55 -4.71
C GLY A 313 3.68 -10.55 -4.78
N VAL A 314 3.74 -9.51 -3.95
CA VAL A 314 2.80 -8.39 -4.02
C VAL A 314 3.08 -7.59 -5.30
N ALA A 315 2.06 -7.33 -6.12
CA ALA A 315 2.23 -6.68 -7.42
C ALA A 315 2.98 -5.33 -7.32
N GLU A 316 2.68 -4.53 -6.31
CA GLU A 316 3.34 -3.24 -6.05
C GLU A 316 4.83 -3.36 -5.69
N ALA A 317 5.28 -4.55 -5.25
CA ALA A 317 6.70 -4.82 -5.07
C ALA A 317 7.38 -5.12 -6.41
N PHE A 318 6.67 -5.67 -7.39
CA PHE A 318 7.22 -6.02 -8.70
C PHE A 318 7.24 -4.84 -9.68
N PHE A 319 6.22 -3.97 -9.69
CA PHE A 319 6.16 -2.84 -10.63
C PHE A 319 6.63 -1.51 -10.00
N LEU A 320 7.60 -0.87 -10.65
CA LEU A 320 8.05 0.49 -10.32
C LEU A 320 7.68 1.44 -11.46
N HIS A 321 6.69 2.29 -11.20
CA HIS A 321 6.22 3.27 -12.17
C HIS A 321 6.94 4.60 -11.99
N ALA A 322 7.38 5.22 -13.09
CA ALA A 322 7.77 6.63 -13.04
C ALA A 322 6.54 7.51 -12.76
N ASP A 323 5.46 7.26 -13.50
CA ASP A 323 4.21 8.02 -13.40
C ASP A 323 3.36 7.54 -12.21
N THR A 324 3.16 8.43 -11.24
CA THR A 324 2.34 8.18 -10.04
C THR A 324 0.86 8.01 -10.38
N LYS A 325 0.34 8.65 -11.43
CA LYS A 325 -1.05 8.45 -11.88
C LYS A 325 -1.23 7.04 -12.41
N ARG A 326 -0.28 6.55 -13.20
CA ARG A 326 -0.28 5.17 -13.72
C ARG A 326 -0.12 4.15 -12.59
N GLU A 327 0.72 4.42 -11.59
CA GLU A 327 0.84 3.61 -10.37
C GLU A 327 -0.51 3.51 -9.63
N CYS A 328 -1.18 4.64 -9.41
CA CYS A 328 -2.49 4.68 -8.77
C CYS A 328 -3.57 3.95 -9.60
N ALA A 329 -3.57 4.13 -10.92
CA ALA A 329 -4.51 3.46 -11.81
C ALA A 329 -4.34 1.93 -11.81
N GLY A 330 -3.10 1.43 -11.80
CA GLY A 330 -2.82 0.00 -11.68
C GLY A 330 -3.34 -0.58 -10.35
N ARG A 331 -3.10 0.13 -9.23
CA ARG A 331 -3.65 -0.27 -7.92
C ARG A 331 -5.17 -0.28 -7.89
N ALA A 332 -5.80 0.75 -8.49
CA ALA A 332 -7.26 0.81 -8.61
C ALA A 332 -7.81 -0.34 -9.46
N LEU A 333 -7.14 -0.67 -10.56
CA LEU A 333 -7.49 -1.82 -11.40
C LEU A 333 -7.46 -3.11 -10.59
N LEU A 334 -6.37 -3.41 -9.87
CA LEU A 334 -6.28 -4.63 -9.06
C LEU A 334 -7.39 -4.70 -8.02
N ARG A 335 -7.57 -3.60 -7.26
CA ARG A 335 -8.64 -3.48 -6.27
C ARG A 335 -10.01 -3.76 -6.88
N ASP A 336 -10.30 -3.21 -8.06
CA ASP A 336 -11.65 -3.20 -8.62
C ASP A 336 -11.96 -4.40 -9.52
N ALA A 337 -10.97 -4.96 -10.21
CA ALA A 337 -11.13 -6.07 -11.14
C ALA A 337 -10.92 -7.44 -10.47
N VAL A 338 -10.05 -7.55 -9.46
CA VAL A 338 -9.78 -8.81 -8.76
C VAL A 338 -10.73 -8.93 -7.55
N ARG A 339 -11.99 -9.26 -7.83
CA ARG A 339 -13.04 -9.43 -6.81
C ARG A 339 -13.34 -10.89 -6.57
N PHE A 340 -13.59 -11.26 -5.32
CA PHE A 340 -14.21 -12.56 -5.01
C PHE A 340 -15.66 -12.57 -5.48
N ARG A 341 -16.16 -13.77 -5.81
CA ARG A 341 -17.58 -13.97 -6.13
C ARG A 341 -18.49 -13.49 -5.00
N LYS A 342 -19.68 -13.02 -5.39
CA LYS A 342 -20.67 -12.41 -4.49
C LYS A 342 -21.21 -13.38 -3.43
N ASP A 343 -21.24 -14.67 -3.72
CA ASP A 343 -21.69 -15.69 -2.77
C ASP A 343 -20.66 -15.98 -1.67
N LEU A 344 -19.37 -15.99 -1.99
CA LEU A 344 -18.29 -16.02 -0.99
C LEU A 344 -18.33 -14.79 -0.08
N LEU A 345 -18.55 -13.61 -0.67
CA LEU A 345 -18.74 -12.37 0.08
C LEU A 345 -19.98 -12.44 0.98
N ALA A 346 -21.11 -12.93 0.47
CA ALA A 346 -22.34 -13.08 1.25
C ALA A 346 -22.19 -14.05 2.43
N LEU A 347 -21.41 -15.14 2.27
CA LEU A 347 -21.09 -16.05 3.37
C LEU A 347 -20.25 -15.36 4.45
N ALA A 348 -19.26 -14.56 4.06
CA ALA A 348 -18.46 -13.78 5.01
C ALA A 348 -19.28 -12.69 5.70
N GLU A 349 -20.12 -11.95 4.97
CA GLU A 349 -21.06 -10.97 5.53
C GLU A 349 -21.98 -11.63 6.55
N ARG A 350 -22.54 -12.79 6.21
CA ARG A 350 -23.38 -13.58 7.12
C ARG A 350 -22.61 -14.06 8.36
N ALA A 351 -21.34 -14.44 8.20
CA ALA A 351 -20.49 -14.82 9.32
C ALA A 351 -20.28 -13.66 10.30
N LEU A 352 -20.08 -12.44 9.79
CA LEU A 352 -19.90 -11.22 10.60
C LEU A 352 -21.15 -10.87 11.43
N GLU A 353 -22.34 -11.28 10.99
CA GLU A 353 -23.60 -11.15 11.75
C GLU A 353 -23.73 -12.18 12.88
N SER A 354 -22.81 -13.14 12.99
CA SER A 354 -22.88 -14.19 14.00
C SER A 354 -22.87 -13.59 15.41
N PRO A 355 -23.83 -13.95 16.29
CA PRO A 355 -23.79 -13.58 17.70
C PRO A 355 -22.51 -14.04 18.41
N ALA A 356 -21.88 -15.11 17.90
CA ALA A 356 -20.60 -15.59 18.42
C ALA A 356 -19.49 -14.52 18.27
N LEU A 357 -19.57 -13.66 17.25
CA LEU A 357 -18.63 -12.56 17.01
C LEU A 357 -19.00 -11.27 17.77
N ALA A 358 -19.67 -11.41 18.92
CA ALA A 358 -20.06 -10.31 19.81
C ALA A 358 -20.79 -9.15 19.09
N GLY A 359 -21.71 -9.48 18.19
CA GLY A 359 -22.50 -8.48 17.46
C GLY A 359 -21.66 -7.59 16.55
N GLY A 360 -20.53 -8.12 16.06
CA GLY A 360 -19.59 -7.39 15.23
C GLY A 360 -18.55 -6.59 16.02
N ASN A 361 -18.28 -6.90 17.29
CA ASN A 361 -17.22 -6.25 18.07
C ASN A 361 -16.14 -7.26 18.49
N PHE A 362 -15.29 -7.64 17.54
CA PHE A 362 -14.27 -8.69 17.73
C PHE A 362 -12.94 -8.31 17.09
N ALA A 363 -11.86 -8.90 17.62
CA ALA A 363 -10.54 -8.90 16.99
C ALA A 363 -10.33 -10.19 16.19
N ALA A 364 -9.42 -10.18 15.22
CA ALA A 364 -9.08 -11.36 14.44
C ALA A 364 -7.63 -11.79 14.65
N LEU A 365 -7.41 -13.09 14.74
CA LEU A 365 -6.11 -13.72 14.89
C LEU A 365 -5.96 -14.80 13.81
N HIS A 366 -4.86 -14.77 13.07
CA HIS A 366 -4.50 -15.83 12.13
C HIS A 366 -3.21 -16.52 12.56
N VAL A 367 -3.31 -17.82 12.83
CA VAL A 367 -2.20 -18.69 13.27
C VAL A 367 -1.95 -19.76 12.22
N ARG A 368 -0.79 -19.70 11.55
CA ARG A 368 -0.35 -20.68 10.55
C ARG A 368 0.74 -21.58 11.14
N ARG A 369 0.45 -22.87 11.32
CA ARG A 369 1.36 -23.89 11.85
C ARG A 369 1.58 -25.07 10.91
N GLY A 370 0.50 -25.65 10.37
CA GLY A 370 0.42 -26.95 9.68
C GLY A 370 1.64 -27.36 8.83
N ASP A 371 1.56 -27.23 7.51
CA ASP A 371 2.65 -27.51 6.56
C ASP A 371 3.68 -26.36 6.47
N PHE A 372 3.66 -25.42 7.43
CA PHE A 372 4.37 -24.16 7.29
C PHE A 372 5.88 -24.32 7.48
N GLN A 373 6.64 -23.99 6.43
CA GLN A 373 8.10 -24.20 6.34
C GLN A 373 8.97 -23.38 7.33
N TYR A 374 8.39 -22.43 8.08
CA TYR A 374 9.14 -21.56 8.98
C TYR A 374 9.00 -22.01 10.44
N GLU A 375 9.85 -22.94 10.88
CA GLU A 375 9.83 -23.50 12.25
C GLU A 375 9.78 -22.44 13.36
N LYS A 376 10.42 -21.27 13.13
CA LYS A 376 10.44 -20.14 14.07
C LYS A 376 9.08 -19.51 14.34
N THR A 377 8.05 -19.82 13.56
CA THR A 377 6.67 -19.34 13.80
C THR A 377 5.80 -20.35 14.53
N GLN A 378 6.29 -21.57 14.78
CA GLN A 378 5.58 -22.64 15.48
C GLN A 378 5.78 -22.58 17.00
N ILE A 379 5.65 -21.38 17.58
CA ILE A 379 5.72 -21.17 19.04
C ILE A 379 4.50 -21.78 19.76
N SER A 380 4.62 -22.03 21.06
CA SER A 380 3.53 -22.61 21.87
C SER A 380 2.36 -21.64 22.05
N ALA A 381 1.16 -22.14 22.28
CA ALA A 381 -0.01 -21.29 22.52
C ALA A 381 0.13 -20.37 23.75
N ARG A 382 0.97 -20.75 24.73
CA ARG A 382 1.29 -19.90 25.88
C ARG A 382 2.15 -18.71 25.46
N GLU A 383 3.16 -18.93 24.62
CA GLU A 383 3.97 -17.85 24.03
C GLU A 383 3.10 -16.95 23.13
N ILE A 384 2.18 -17.53 22.34
CA ILE A 384 1.20 -16.75 21.57
C ILE A 384 0.40 -15.83 22.50
N LEU A 385 -0.14 -16.37 23.60
CA LEU A 385 -0.88 -15.59 24.58
C LEU A 385 -0.02 -14.47 25.18
N GLU A 386 1.19 -14.76 25.64
CA GLU A 386 2.13 -13.77 26.20
C GLU A 386 2.42 -12.61 25.23
N HIS A 387 2.47 -12.91 23.93
CA HIS A 387 2.72 -11.88 22.91
C HIS A 387 1.52 -10.99 22.63
N ILE A 388 0.29 -11.53 22.70
CA ILE A 388 -0.91 -10.81 22.28
C ILE A 388 -1.78 -10.31 23.44
N GLU A 389 -1.56 -10.76 24.67
CA GLU A 389 -2.43 -10.44 25.82
C GLU A 389 -2.48 -8.95 26.17
N ALA A 390 -1.41 -8.21 25.86
CA ALA A 390 -1.35 -6.76 26.04
C ALA A 390 -2.01 -5.99 24.88
N LEU A 391 -2.28 -6.67 23.76
CA LEU A 391 -2.90 -6.08 22.57
C LEU A 391 -4.43 -6.20 22.57
N LEU A 392 -5.01 -7.01 23.45
CA LEU A 392 -6.43 -7.32 23.44
C LEU A 392 -7.01 -7.21 24.85
N GLU A 393 -8.30 -6.89 24.95
CA GLU A 393 -8.96 -6.78 26.24
C GLU A 393 -9.27 -8.15 26.84
N SER A 394 -9.34 -8.20 28.18
CA SER A 394 -9.77 -9.39 28.90
C SER A 394 -11.16 -9.84 28.47
N GLY A 395 -11.32 -11.09 28.06
CA GLY A 395 -12.61 -11.61 27.63
C GLY A 395 -13.09 -11.04 26.29
N GLN A 396 -12.26 -10.27 25.57
CA GLN A 396 -12.57 -9.83 24.22
C GLN A 396 -12.85 -11.03 23.31
N THR A 397 -13.78 -10.87 22.38
CA THR A 397 -14.05 -11.88 21.37
C THR A 397 -12.96 -11.85 20.30
N VAL A 398 -12.38 -13.02 20.03
CA VAL A 398 -11.30 -13.19 19.05
C VAL A 398 -11.70 -14.27 18.06
N TYR A 399 -11.87 -13.89 16.79
CA TYR A 399 -12.01 -14.86 15.71
C TYR A 399 -10.65 -15.44 15.35
N LEU A 400 -10.51 -16.76 15.42
CA LEU A 400 -9.28 -17.48 15.17
C LEU A 400 -9.37 -18.28 13.86
N ALA A 401 -8.64 -17.82 12.84
CA ALA A 401 -8.38 -18.55 11.61
C ALA A 401 -7.06 -19.34 11.76
N THR A 402 -7.11 -20.66 11.59
CA THR A 402 -5.96 -21.52 11.86
C THR A 402 -6.00 -22.82 11.06
N ASP A 403 -4.82 -23.34 10.72
CA ASP A 403 -4.65 -24.68 10.14
C ASP A 403 -4.17 -25.72 11.18
N GLU A 404 -4.12 -25.33 12.46
CA GLU A 404 -3.83 -26.22 13.58
C GLU A 404 -4.98 -27.22 13.83
N PRO A 405 -4.76 -28.54 13.64
CA PRO A 405 -5.83 -29.53 13.80
C PRO A 405 -6.19 -29.80 15.27
N GLU A 406 -5.27 -29.60 16.22
CA GLU A 406 -5.51 -29.90 17.63
C GLU A 406 -6.22 -28.74 18.33
N SER A 407 -7.54 -28.86 18.47
CA SER A 407 -8.35 -27.80 19.12
C SER A 407 -7.87 -27.46 20.53
N GLU A 408 -7.29 -28.39 21.29
CA GLU A 408 -6.76 -28.16 22.64
C GLU A 408 -5.49 -27.31 22.67
N PHE A 409 -4.78 -27.17 21.54
CA PHE A 409 -3.60 -26.32 21.46
C PHE A 409 -3.89 -24.90 21.95
N PHE A 410 -5.05 -24.35 21.62
CA PHE A 410 -5.44 -22.98 21.98
C PHE A 410 -6.11 -22.86 23.36
N ALA A 411 -6.05 -23.87 24.23
CA ALA A 411 -6.58 -23.78 25.59
C ALA A 411 -6.09 -22.53 26.35
N PRO A 412 -4.79 -22.15 26.32
CA PRO A 412 -4.32 -20.93 26.99
C PRO A 412 -5.02 -19.65 26.50
N LEU A 413 -5.29 -19.52 25.20
CA LEU A 413 -6.01 -18.36 24.65
C LEU A 413 -7.46 -18.30 25.15
N ARG A 414 -8.11 -19.47 25.32
CA ARG A 414 -9.49 -19.56 25.83
C ARG A 414 -9.61 -19.20 27.31
N GLU A 415 -8.53 -19.30 28.08
CA GLU A 415 -8.50 -18.81 29.47
C GLU A 415 -8.60 -17.28 29.55
N ARG A 416 -8.14 -16.58 28.51
CA ARG A 416 -8.04 -15.11 28.46
C ARG A 416 -9.13 -14.45 27.61
N PHE A 417 -9.51 -15.07 26.50
CA PHE A 417 -10.35 -14.49 25.45
C PHE A 417 -11.55 -15.38 25.13
N CYS A 418 -12.61 -14.78 24.58
CA CYS A 418 -13.70 -15.54 23.97
C CYS A 418 -13.28 -15.94 22.55
N VAL A 419 -12.62 -17.10 22.42
CA VAL A 419 -12.14 -17.60 21.13
C VAL A 419 -13.27 -18.23 20.32
N VAL A 420 -13.45 -17.76 19.09
CA VAL A 420 -14.43 -18.23 18.12
C VAL A 420 -13.69 -18.79 16.91
N THR A 421 -13.98 -20.03 16.54
CA THR A 421 -13.49 -20.67 15.29
C THR A 421 -14.63 -20.77 14.28
N PHE A 422 -14.32 -21.14 13.05
CA PHE A 422 -15.29 -21.27 11.96
C PHE A 422 -16.50 -22.13 12.35
N GLU A 423 -16.29 -23.24 13.07
CA GLU A 423 -17.34 -24.19 13.49
C GLU A 423 -18.33 -23.59 14.50
N ARG A 424 -17.98 -22.46 15.13
CA ARG A 424 -18.84 -21.75 16.08
C ARG A 424 -19.64 -20.61 15.45
N LEU A 425 -19.49 -20.40 14.13
CA LEU A 425 -20.30 -19.44 13.38
C LEU A 425 -21.73 -19.96 13.20
N LEU A 426 -22.56 -19.17 12.52
CA LEU A 426 -23.95 -19.55 12.25
C LEU A 426 -24.00 -20.85 11.43
N PRO A 427 -24.93 -21.78 11.73
CA PRO A 427 -25.02 -23.07 11.03
C PRO A 427 -25.13 -22.93 9.51
N ASP A 428 -25.86 -21.92 9.01
CA ASP A 428 -26.01 -21.69 7.59
C ASP A 428 -24.71 -21.23 6.91
N VAL A 429 -23.80 -20.56 7.63
CA VAL A 429 -22.45 -20.24 7.13
C VAL A 429 -21.62 -21.52 7.05
N VAL A 430 -21.62 -22.30 8.13
CA VAL A 430 -20.78 -23.51 8.23
C VAL A 430 -21.20 -24.56 7.21
N GLU A 431 -22.50 -24.85 7.10
CA GLU A 431 -23.03 -25.87 6.19
C GLU A 431 -22.93 -25.47 4.72
N LYS A 432 -23.05 -24.18 4.40
CA LYS A 432 -22.98 -23.68 3.01
C LYS A 432 -21.56 -23.30 2.57
N THR A 433 -20.55 -23.46 3.43
CA THR A 433 -19.15 -23.23 3.07
C THR A 433 -18.44 -24.58 2.91
N PRO A 434 -18.29 -25.10 1.69
CA PRO A 434 -17.46 -26.26 1.44
C PRO A 434 -16.02 -26.04 1.95
N ASP A 435 -15.31 -27.13 2.26
CA ASP A 435 -13.96 -27.03 2.84
C ASP A 435 -12.98 -26.22 1.96
N HIS A 436 -13.07 -26.36 0.64
CA HIS A 436 -12.23 -25.61 -0.31
C HIS A 436 -12.57 -24.10 -0.39
N TRP A 437 -13.68 -23.65 0.20
CA TRP A 437 -14.04 -22.24 0.35
C TRP A 437 -13.66 -21.68 1.71
N ARG A 438 -13.50 -22.53 2.72
CA ARG A 438 -13.30 -22.13 4.12
C ARG A 438 -12.23 -21.07 4.29
N GLY A 439 -11.00 -21.34 3.83
CA GLY A 439 -9.89 -20.39 3.98
C GLY A 439 -10.13 -19.03 3.28
N ILE A 440 -10.91 -19.01 2.20
CA ILE A 440 -11.28 -17.78 1.48
C ILE A 440 -12.31 -16.99 2.30
N VAL A 441 -13.33 -17.66 2.81
CA VAL A 441 -14.34 -17.04 3.69
C VAL A 441 -13.68 -16.53 4.98
N GLU A 442 -12.77 -17.29 5.59
CA GLU A 442 -12.02 -16.85 6.77
C GLU A 442 -11.13 -15.63 6.50
N THR A 443 -10.50 -15.56 5.31
CA THR A 443 -9.76 -14.37 4.89
C THR A 443 -10.65 -13.13 4.91
N LEU A 444 -11.89 -13.25 4.42
CA LEU A 444 -12.87 -12.17 4.39
C LEU A 444 -13.39 -11.82 5.79
N ILE A 445 -13.66 -12.81 6.65
CA ILE A 445 -14.05 -12.60 8.05
C ILE A 445 -12.96 -11.85 8.81
N CYS A 446 -11.71 -12.29 8.71
CA CYS A 446 -10.59 -11.62 9.37
C CYS A 446 -10.35 -10.20 8.83
N ALA A 447 -10.56 -9.99 7.52
CA ALA A 447 -10.45 -8.66 6.93
C ALA A 447 -11.55 -7.73 7.44
N GLY A 448 -12.78 -8.23 7.61
CA GLY A 448 -13.94 -7.49 8.10
C GLY A 448 -13.97 -7.27 9.62
N ALA A 449 -13.00 -7.82 10.38
CA ALA A 449 -12.94 -7.62 11.83
C ALA A 449 -12.74 -6.12 12.16
N PRO A 450 -13.60 -5.49 12.98
CA PRO A 450 -13.46 -4.08 13.31
C PRO A 450 -12.33 -3.82 14.30
N GLY A 451 -12.04 -4.79 15.18
CA GLY A 451 -10.90 -4.73 16.08
C GLY A 451 -9.57 -5.03 15.38
N ARG A 452 -8.53 -5.23 16.20
CA ARG A 452 -7.18 -5.56 15.74
C ARG A 452 -7.16 -6.86 14.94
N PHE A 453 -6.32 -6.89 13.92
CA PHE A 453 -5.91 -8.12 13.26
C PHE A 453 -4.47 -8.45 13.61
N ILE A 454 -4.23 -9.67 14.10
CA ILE A 454 -2.89 -10.17 14.46
C ILE A 454 -2.58 -11.36 13.55
N GLY A 455 -1.49 -11.25 12.79
CA GLY A 455 -1.18 -12.19 11.72
C GLY A 455 -0.04 -13.17 12.01
N THR A 456 0.25 -14.01 11.02
CA THR A 456 1.44 -14.88 10.99
C THR A 456 2.49 -14.27 10.06
N ARG A 457 3.72 -14.06 10.55
CA ARG A 457 4.80 -13.49 9.73
C ARG A 457 5.12 -14.44 8.57
N LEU A 458 5.39 -13.89 7.38
CA LEU A 458 5.71 -14.61 6.13
C LEU A 458 4.55 -15.44 5.54
N SER A 459 3.36 -15.43 6.15
CA SER A 459 2.19 -16.09 5.58
C SER A 459 1.54 -15.21 4.51
N THR A 460 1.34 -15.76 3.31
CA THR A 460 0.60 -15.09 2.23
C THR A 460 -0.89 -14.97 2.52
N PHE A 461 -1.45 -15.85 3.35
CA PHE A 461 -2.80 -15.72 3.91
C PHE A 461 -2.93 -14.45 4.77
N THR A 462 -1.93 -14.21 5.64
CA THR A 462 -1.88 -12.97 6.45
C THR A 462 -1.74 -11.73 5.57
N ALA A 463 -0.85 -11.78 4.57
CA ALA A 463 -0.64 -10.66 3.66
C ALA A 463 -1.92 -10.29 2.89
N ARG A 464 -2.71 -11.29 2.47
CA ARG A 464 -4.00 -11.07 1.81
C ARG A 464 -5.00 -10.37 2.74
N ILE A 465 -5.11 -10.80 4.00
CA ILE A 465 -5.98 -10.13 4.98
C ILE A 465 -5.56 -8.67 5.17
N GLN A 466 -4.25 -8.41 5.35
CA GLN A 466 -3.74 -7.05 5.51
C GLN A 466 -4.01 -6.15 4.30
N LEU A 467 -3.86 -6.68 3.08
CA LEU A 467 -4.19 -5.98 1.85
C LEU A 467 -5.67 -5.57 1.82
N LEU A 468 -6.58 -6.51 2.09
CA LEU A 468 -8.02 -6.26 2.13
C LEU A 468 -8.40 -5.24 3.21
N ARG A 469 -7.83 -5.35 4.41
CA ARG A 469 -8.01 -4.36 5.49
C ARG A 469 -7.57 -2.97 5.08
N GLY A 470 -6.49 -2.87 4.29
CA GLY A 470 -6.03 -1.59 3.77
C GLY A 470 -7.00 -0.94 2.78
N HIS A 471 -7.67 -1.75 1.97
CA HIS A 471 -8.75 -1.26 1.13
C HIS A 471 -9.95 -0.79 1.97
N LEU A 472 -10.30 -1.53 3.03
CA LEU A 472 -11.42 -1.20 3.92
C LEU A 472 -11.17 0.09 4.74
N SER A 473 -9.96 0.29 5.27
CA SER A 473 -9.65 1.42 6.16
C SER A 473 -9.70 2.81 5.50
N HIS A 474 -9.78 2.87 4.17
CA HIS A 474 -9.87 4.12 3.41
C HIS A 474 -11.27 4.33 2.81
N THR A 475 -12.27 3.54 3.26
CA THR A 475 -13.66 3.62 2.82
C THR A 475 -14.47 4.47 3.81
N PRO A 476 -15.30 5.45 3.35
CA PRO A 476 -16.20 6.19 4.23
C PRO A 476 -17.11 5.23 5.04
N GLY A 477 -17.15 5.39 6.36
CA GLY A 477 -17.89 4.50 7.28
C GLY A 477 -17.19 3.18 7.65
N GLY A 478 -15.91 3.01 7.30
CA GLY A 478 -15.11 1.85 7.72
C GLY A 478 -14.68 1.93 9.19
N ASP A 479 -15.38 1.20 10.07
CA ASP A 479 -15.04 1.06 11.49
C ASP A 479 -13.98 -0.03 11.76
N CYS A 480 -12.91 -0.06 10.96
CA CYS A 480 -11.78 -0.95 11.23
C CYS A 480 -10.64 -0.16 11.87
N GLU A 481 -10.12 -0.60 13.01
CA GLU A 481 -8.77 -0.19 13.42
C GLU A 481 -7.85 -0.47 12.22
N GLY A 482 -7.15 0.57 11.74
CA GLY A 482 -6.43 0.57 10.45
C GLY A 482 -5.41 -0.55 10.26
N ILE A 483 -4.59 -0.48 9.22
CA ILE A 483 -3.57 -1.51 9.00
C ILE A 483 -2.42 -1.32 10.01
N ASP A 484 -2.23 -2.28 10.91
CA ASP A 484 -0.93 -2.46 11.59
C ASP A 484 -0.18 -3.61 10.91
N THR A 485 0.69 -3.24 9.96
CA THR A 485 1.50 -4.20 9.18
C THR A 485 2.59 -4.89 10.02
N ALA A 486 2.76 -4.51 11.29
CA ALA A 486 3.79 -5.03 12.19
C ALA A 486 3.25 -5.97 13.28
N LEU A 487 1.93 -6.17 13.42
CA LEU A 487 1.35 -7.07 14.42
C LEU A 487 1.38 -8.54 13.96
N TYR A 488 2.40 -9.25 14.42
CA TYR A 488 2.50 -10.70 14.25
C TYR A 488 2.60 -11.38 15.61
N TYR A 489 1.87 -12.49 15.81
CA TYR A 489 1.92 -13.24 17.07
C TYR A 489 3.30 -13.84 17.35
N THR A 490 4.14 -13.97 16.31
CA THR A 490 5.49 -14.55 16.41
C THR A 490 6.54 -13.54 16.87
N GLN A 491 6.16 -12.30 17.16
CA GLN A 491 7.07 -11.29 17.68
C GLN A 491 6.84 -11.12 19.19
N PRO A 492 7.90 -11.10 20.03
CA PRO A 492 7.74 -10.67 21.41
C PRO A 492 7.16 -9.25 21.42
N PRO A 493 6.40 -8.87 22.47
CA PRO A 493 5.76 -7.58 22.50
C PRO A 493 6.79 -6.46 22.26
N LEU A 494 6.48 -5.49 21.41
CA LEU A 494 7.37 -4.36 21.07
C LEU A 494 7.88 -3.58 22.31
N TRP A 495 7.24 -3.77 23.47
CA TRP A 495 7.60 -3.17 24.76
C TRP A 495 8.58 -4.00 25.62
N ALA A 496 8.83 -5.27 25.31
CA ALA A 496 9.83 -6.07 26.04
C ALA A 496 11.27 -5.51 25.87
N ALA A 497 11.49 -4.70 24.83
CA ALA A 497 12.76 -4.03 24.55
C ALA A 497 12.84 -2.58 25.08
N LYS A 498 11.83 -2.06 25.79
CA LYS A 498 11.78 -0.64 26.20
C LYS A 498 11.44 -0.45 27.68
N THR A 499 12.32 0.24 28.41
CA THR A 499 12.07 0.71 29.78
C THR A 499 11.10 1.90 29.80
N GLY A 500 10.45 2.13 30.95
CA GLY A 500 9.32 3.05 31.16
C GLY A 500 9.37 4.41 30.45
N ASP A 501 8.17 4.92 30.17
CA ASP A 501 7.76 6.11 29.39
C ASP A 501 7.87 6.04 27.86
N ASP A 502 8.64 5.11 27.26
CA ASP A 502 8.72 4.93 25.80
C ASP A 502 7.74 3.89 25.22
N ARG A 503 6.55 3.78 25.80
CA ARG A 503 5.50 2.89 25.29
C ARG A 503 4.99 3.46 23.96
N PRO A 504 5.05 2.74 22.82
CA PRO A 504 4.33 3.14 21.62
C PRO A 504 2.85 2.82 21.85
N TYR A 505 2.19 3.63 22.67
CA TYR A 505 0.75 3.73 22.53
C TYR A 505 0.53 4.41 21.18
N ALA A 506 0.02 3.66 20.20
CA ALA A 506 -0.88 4.30 19.27
C ALA A 506 -1.98 4.91 20.16
N GLN A 507 -2.01 6.23 20.25
CA GLN A 507 -3.22 6.88 20.74
C GLN A 507 -4.34 6.40 19.81
N PRO A 508 -5.50 6.00 20.35
CA PRO A 508 -6.64 5.68 19.49
C PRO A 508 -6.79 6.88 18.55
N SER A 509 -6.59 6.67 17.25
CA SER A 509 -7.02 7.66 16.28
C SER A 509 -8.51 7.76 16.54
N GLY A 510 -8.96 8.93 17.03
CA GLY A 510 -10.36 9.15 17.34
C GLY A 510 -11.20 8.69 16.16
N LYS A 511 -12.33 8.05 16.47
CA LYS A 511 -13.33 7.65 15.47
C LYS A 511 -13.54 8.80 14.48
N HIS A 512 -13.61 8.49 13.18
CA HIS A 512 -13.88 9.52 12.19
C HIS A 512 -15.28 10.09 12.45
N VAL A 513 -15.35 11.37 12.79
CA VAL A 513 -16.61 12.11 12.95
C VAL A 513 -16.76 12.95 11.71
N ASP A 514 -17.75 12.64 10.87
CA ASP A 514 -18.10 13.48 9.73
C ASP A 514 -18.96 14.69 10.17
N GLU A 515 -19.28 15.55 9.21
CA GLU A 515 -20.00 16.81 9.43
C GLU A 515 -21.45 16.65 9.91
N PHE A 516 -21.98 15.42 9.98
CA PHE A 516 -23.34 15.13 10.42
C PHE A 516 -23.43 14.56 11.86
N GLY A 517 -22.30 14.43 12.55
CA GLY A 517 -22.22 13.90 13.92
C GLY A 517 -22.23 12.36 13.95
N GLU A 518 -21.61 11.79 14.99
CA GLU A 518 -21.38 10.34 15.17
C GLU A 518 -22.48 9.46 14.57
N THR A 519 -22.14 8.62 13.60
CA THR A 519 -23.04 7.58 13.13
C THR A 519 -23.23 6.58 14.26
N ALA A 520 -24.36 6.69 14.98
CA ALA A 520 -24.71 5.85 16.11
C ALA A 520 -25.07 4.40 15.73
N GLU A 521 -25.01 4.03 14.45
CA GLU A 521 -25.25 2.68 13.95
C GLU A 521 -24.03 2.16 13.19
N THR A 522 -23.59 0.97 13.57
CA THR A 522 -22.51 0.25 12.92
C THR A 522 -22.89 -0.14 11.50
N TRP A 523 -21.92 -0.19 10.57
CA TRP A 523 -22.17 -0.33 9.13
C TRP A 523 -22.99 -1.58 8.72
N TRP A 524 -23.03 -2.61 9.56
CA TRP A 524 -23.84 -3.83 9.38
C TRP A 524 -25.32 -3.70 9.81
N GLN A 525 -25.74 -2.62 10.49
CA GLN A 525 -27.11 -2.45 10.98
C GLN A 525 -28.05 -1.67 10.04
N SER A 526 -27.59 -1.10 8.93
CA SER A 526 -28.43 -0.32 8.01
C SER A 526 -29.15 -1.17 6.94
N CYS A 527 -30.14 -1.98 7.35
CA CYS A 527 -30.85 -2.96 6.51
C CYS A 527 -31.76 -2.39 5.38
N ARG A 528 -31.53 -1.19 4.82
CA ARG A 528 -32.45 -0.61 3.81
C ARG A 528 -31.87 -0.16 2.48
N ARG A 529 -30.59 -0.38 2.18
CA ARG A 529 -29.98 0.30 1.03
C ARG A 529 -28.79 -0.53 0.46
N VAL A 530 -28.75 -0.75 -0.86
CA VAL A 530 -27.70 -1.33 -1.77
C VAL A 530 -26.28 -1.56 -1.16
N PRO A 531 -25.60 -2.70 -1.38
CA PRO A 531 -24.30 -3.02 -0.75
C PRO A 531 -23.22 -1.91 -0.91
N ILE A 532 -22.42 -1.68 0.14
CA ILE A 532 -21.49 -0.54 0.26
C ILE A 532 -20.38 -0.52 -0.80
N TRP A 533 -19.95 -1.70 -1.29
CA TRP A 533 -19.05 -1.80 -2.45
C TRP A 533 -19.62 -1.13 -3.70
N GLY A 534 -20.96 -1.15 -3.83
CA GLY A 534 -21.71 -0.56 -4.95
C GLY A 534 -22.10 0.92 -4.76
N ARG A 535 -21.78 1.55 -3.62
CA ARG A 535 -22.09 2.98 -3.38
C ARG A 535 -20.90 3.88 -3.13
N ALA A 536 -19.71 3.32 -2.89
CA ALA A 536 -18.47 4.08 -2.75
C ALA A 536 -18.05 4.91 -4.00
N TYR A 537 -18.87 4.96 -5.04
CA TYR A 537 -18.56 5.63 -6.32
C TYR A 537 -19.34 6.92 -6.60
N ARG A 538 -20.39 7.29 -5.84
CA ARG A 538 -21.17 8.50 -6.16
C ARG A 538 -20.79 9.77 -5.41
N GLU A 539 -20.15 9.68 -4.25
CA GLU A 539 -19.93 10.88 -3.41
C GLU A 539 -18.45 11.24 -3.19
N VAL A 540 -17.50 10.34 -3.52
CA VAL A 540 -16.05 10.62 -3.36
C VAL A 540 -15.47 11.48 -4.51
N TRP A 541 -16.27 11.80 -5.54
CA TRP A 541 -15.88 12.62 -6.70
C TRP A 541 -16.85 13.78 -7.00
N ALA A 542 -17.44 14.38 -5.97
CA ALA A 542 -18.19 15.63 -6.12
C ALA A 542 -17.29 16.89 -6.16
N GLU A 543 -15.97 16.78 -6.02
CA GLU A 543 -15.02 17.91 -6.14
C GLU A 543 -13.93 17.66 -7.18
N THR A 544 -14.33 17.15 -8.36
CA THR A 544 -13.54 17.36 -9.59
C THR A 544 -14.33 18.21 -10.57
N GLU A 545 -14.48 19.49 -10.23
CA GLU A 545 -14.40 20.59 -11.18
C GLU A 545 -13.55 21.69 -10.52
N ASP A 546 -12.26 21.70 -10.85
CA ASP A 546 -11.45 22.87 -11.24
C ASP A 546 -9.95 22.52 -11.39
#